data_AF-A0A2D4ZQY4-F1
#
_entry.id   AF-A0A2D4ZQY4-F1
#
_cell.length_a   1.000
_cell.length_b   1.000
_cell.length_c   1.000
_cell.angle_alpha   90.00
_cell.angle_beta   90.00
_cell.angle_gamma   90.00
#
_symmetry.space_group_name_H-M   'P 1'
#
loop_
_entity.id
_entity.type
_entity.pdbx_description
1 polymer ?
#
loop_
_entity_poly.entity_id
_entity_poly.type
_entity_poly.pdbx_seq_one_letter_code
_entity_poly.pdbx_strand_id
1 'polypeptide(L)' 'MAFKDIFKDENDINEKSVVGFLAFAVMTLFAFVDLATGYFGKDLVINELIYNSFVFVTLGCFGIAGIEKFAKK' A
#
# COMPACT_ATOMS: atom_id res chain seq x y z
N MET A 1 10.37 -3.78 -19.16
CA MET A 1 10.21 -5.23 -18.92
C MET A 1 9.72 -5.42 -17.49
N ALA A 2 8.49 -4.99 -17.21
CA ALA A 2 7.92 -4.97 -15.85
C ALA A 2 6.42 -5.34 -15.89
N PHE A 3 5.70 -4.83 -16.90
CA PHE A 3 4.28 -5.15 -17.11
C PHE A 3 3.98 -6.62 -17.46
N LYS A 4 4.95 -7.38 -18.00
CA LYS A 4 4.74 -8.79 -18.40
C LYS A 4 5.05 -9.78 -17.27
N ASP A 5 5.82 -9.37 -16.27
CA ASP A 5 6.14 -10.22 -15.11
C ASP A 5 5.02 -10.21 -14.05
N ILE A 6 4.05 -9.29 -14.17
CA ILE A 6 2.80 -9.28 -13.38
C ILE A 6 1.80 -10.34 -13.89
N PHE A 7 2.05 -10.99 -15.03
CA PHE A 7 1.13 -11.96 -15.66
C PHE A 7 1.72 -13.36 -15.81
N LYS A 8 2.74 -13.73 -15.01
CA LYS A 8 3.24 -15.10 -14.96
C LYS A 8 2.39 -15.93 -13.98
N ASP A 9 1.80 -17.03 -14.47
CA ASP A 9 1.02 -18.00 -13.70
C ASP A 9 1.84 -18.75 -12.60
N GLU A 10 3.17 -18.64 -12.65
CA GLU A 10 4.08 -19.08 -11.60
C GLU A 10 4.21 -17.99 -10.52
N ASN A 11 3.26 -18.01 -9.60
CA ASN A 11 3.08 -17.05 -8.52
C ASN A 11 4.16 -17.23 -7.42
N ASP A 12 5.42 -16.84 -7.70
CA ASP A 12 6.51 -16.84 -6.72
C ASP A 12 6.42 -15.63 -5.75
N ILE A 13 5.68 -14.59 -6.16
CA ILE A 13 5.51 -13.34 -5.41
C ILE A 13 4.02 -13.09 -5.20
N ASN A 14 3.57 -13.05 -3.94
CA ASN A 14 2.20 -12.69 -3.60
C ASN A 14 1.89 -11.24 -4.02
N GLU A 15 1.32 -11.05 -5.21
CA GLU A 15 0.98 -9.74 -5.79
C GLU A 15 0.19 -8.85 -4.83
N LYS A 16 -0.67 -9.45 -4.00
CA LYS A 16 -1.46 -8.74 -2.99
C LYS A 16 -0.56 -8.15 -1.93
N SER A 17 0.48 -8.87 -1.52
CA SER A 17 1.50 -8.34 -0.61
C SER A 17 2.31 -7.22 -1.26
N VAL A 18 2.61 -7.31 -2.56
CA VAL A 18 3.34 -6.26 -3.29
C VAL A 18 2.52 -4.99 -3.41
N VAL A 19 1.26 -5.10 -3.87
CA VAL A 19 0.35 -3.95 -4.00
C VAL A 19 0.06 -3.33 -2.62
N GLY A 20 -0.16 -4.17 -1.60
CA GLY A 20 -0.32 -3.70 -0.21
C GLY A 20 0.93 -2.98 0.31
N PHE A 21 2.12 -3.49 0.00
CA PHE A 21 3.39 -2.87 0.41
C PHE A 21 3.63 -1.54 -0.31
N LEU A 22 3.34 -1.45 -1.61
CA LEU A 22 3.46 -0.20 -2.37
C LEU A 22 2.48 0.86 -1.86
N ALA A 23 1.23 0.49 -1.58
CA ALA A 23 0.25 1.39 -0.99
C ALA A 23 0.71 1.91 0.39
N PHE A 24 1.26 1.02 1.23
CA PHE A 24 1.84 1.38 2.52
C PHE A 24 3.06 2.30 2.41
N ALA A 25 3.96 2.05 1.44
CA ALA A 25 5.13 2.88 1.20
C ALA A 25 4.74 4.31 0.80
N VAL A 26 3.73 4.46 -0.07
CA VAL A 26 3.20 5.77 -0.46
C VAL A 26 2.60 6.51 0.75
N MET A 27 1.81 5.83 1.59
CA MET A 27 1.27 6.45 2.82
C MET A 27 2.38 6.90 3.79
N THR A 28 3.43 6.10 3.93
CA THR A 28 4.58 6.44 4.78
C THR A 28 5.31 7.67 4.26
N LEU A 29 5.55 7.76 2.95
CA LEU A 29 6.12 8.94 2.32
C LEU A 29 5.24 10.18 2.52
N PHE A 30 3.92 10.05 2.38
CA PHE A 30 3.00 11.14 2.66
C PHE A 30 3.07 11.60 4.11
N ALA A 31 3.16 10.70 5.08
CA ALA A 31 3.33 11.05 6.48
C ALA A 31 4.65 11.78 6.74
N PHE A 32 5.75 11.37 6.08
CA PHE A 32 7.02 12.09 6.15
C PHE A 32 6.93 13.50 5.58
N VAL A 33 6.26 13.66 4.44
CA VAL A 33 6.04 14.98 3.83
C VAL A 33 5.14 15.83 4.71
N ASP A 34 4.07 15.28 5.28
CA ASP A 34 3.16 15.98 6.19
C ASP A 34 3.90 16.50 7.43
N LEU A 35 4.69 15.65 8.08
CA LEU A 35 5.54 16.05 9.21
C LEU A 35 6.53 17.14 8.80
N ALA A 36 7.22 16.97 7.68
CA ALA A 36 8.15 17.98 7.16
C ALA A 36 7.44 19.32 6.93
N THR A 37 6.25 19.30 6.33
CA THR A 37 5.50 20.53 5.99
C THR A 37 4.90 21.19 7.22
N GLY A 38 4.50 20.39 8.22
CA GLY A 38 4.14 20.85 9.55
C GLY A 38 5.29 21.57 10.27
N TYR A 39 6.54 21.10 10.14
CA TYR A 39 7.72 21.84 10.62
C TYR A 39 7.92 23.18 9.90
N PHE A 40 7.51 23.30 8.64
CA PHE A 40 7.53 24.55 7.86
C PHE A 40 6.27 25.41 8.04
N GLY A 41 5.34 25.03 8.93
CA GLY A 41 4.14 25.80 9.26
C GLY A 41 3.09 25.87 8.15
N LYS A 42 3.13 24.93 7.19
CA LYS A 42 2.10 24.76 6.17
C LYS A 42 1.35 23.47 6.45
N ASP A 43 0.07 23.57 6.77
CA ASP A 43 -0.78 22.40 6.89
C ASP A 43 -0.99 21.79 5.50
N LEU A 44 -0.58 20.54 5.34
CA LEU A 44 -0.91 19.77 4.16
C LEU A 44 -2.37 19.32 4.30
N VAL A 45 -3.26 19.87 3.48
CA VAL A 45 -4.66 19.43 3.43
C VAL A 45 -4.71 18.08 2.71
N ILE A 46 -4.53 17.00 3.47
CA ILE A 46 -4.68 15.64 2.96
C ILE A 46 -6.18 15.37 2.80
N ASN A 47 -6.58 14.98 1.59
CA ASN A 47 -7.97 14.61 1.35
C ASN A 47 -8.27 13.26 2.04
N GLU A 48 -9.21 13.25 2.96
CA GLU A 48 -9.62 12.07 3.72
C GLU A 48 -10.06 10.90 2.80
N LEU A 49 -10.69 11.17 1.66
CA LEU A 49 -11.08 10.14 0.69
C LEU A 49 -9.85 9.42 0.14
N ILE A 50 -8.82 10.19 -0.24
CA ILE A 50 -7.59 9.65 -0.81
C ILE A 50 -6.85 8.83 0.26
N TYR A 51 -6.68 9.40 1.45
CA TYR A 51 -6.03 8.72 2.57
C TYR A 51 -6.74 7.41 2.93
N ASN A 52 -8.06 7.47 3.13
CA ASN A 52 -8.85 6.28 3.47
C ASN A 52 -8.81 5.23 2.36
N SER A 53 -8.79 5.63 1.09
CA SER A 53 -8.65 4.69 -0.03
C SER A 53 -7.34 3.91 0.04
N PHE A 54 -6.21 4.57 0.32
CA PHE A 54 -4.93 3.90 0.51
C PHE A 54 -4.91 2.99 1.75
N VAL A 55 -5.56 3.40 2.83
CA VAL A 55 -5.72 2.58 4.05
C VAL A 55 -6.52 1.31 3.73
N PHE A 56 -7.66 1.42 3.05
CA PHE A 56 -8.48 0.26 2.68
C PHE A 56 -7.74 -0.70 1.74
N VAL A 57 -6.99 -0.18 0.76
CA VAL A 57 -6.18 -1.00 -0.13
C VAL A 57 -5.10 -1.74 0.66
N THR A 58 -4.38 -1.04 1.53
CA THR A 58 -3.31 -1.63 2.36
C THR A 58 -3.84 -2.73 3.27
N LEU A 59 -4.92 -2.45 4.01
CA LEU A 59 -5.55 -3.40 4.92
C LEU A 59 -6.19 -4.58 4.17
N GLY A 60 -6.85 -4.33 3.05
CA GLY A 60 -7.45 -5.39 2.22
C GLY A 60 -6.39 -6.32 1.64
N CYS A 61 -5.32 -5.77 1.07
CA CYS A 61 -4.21 -6.52 0.50
C CYS A 61 -3.48 -7.37 1.56
N PHE A 62 -3.14 -6.80 2.71
CA PHE A 62 -2.48 -7.54 3.79
C PHE A 62 -3.43 -8.52 4.49
N GLY A 63 -4.72 -8.20 4.59
CA GLY A 63 -5.74 -9.11 5.12
C GLY A 63 -5.89 -10.36 4.27
N ILE A 64 -6.04 -10.21 2.95
CA ILE A 64 -6.16 -11.35 2.02
C ILE A 64 -4.86 -12.16 2.02
N ALA A 65 -3.70 -11.50 1.91
CA ALA A 65 -2.41 -12.18 1.94
C ALA A 65 -2.15 -12.93 3.26
N GLY A 66 -2.55 -12.35 4.39
CA GLY A 66 -2.44 -12.97 5.71
C GLY A 66 -3.35 -14.19 5.85
N ILE A 67 -4.60 -14.07 5.38
CA ILE A 67 -5.56 -15.19 5.36
C ILE A 67 -5.07 -16.29 4.44
N GLU A 68 -4.56 -15.99 3.24
CA GLU A 68 -4.02 -17.02 2.33
C GLU A 68 -2.84 -17.79 2.93
N LYS A 69 -1.97 -17.09 3.68
CA LYS A 69 -0.85 -17.72 4.36
C LYS A 69 -1.29 -18.61 5.54
N PHE A 70 -2.37 -18.23 6.23
CA PHE A 70 -2.92 -18.97 7.37
C PHE A 70 -3.91 -20.07 7.00
N ALA A 71 -4.73 -19.87 5.97
CA ALA A 71 -5.83 -20.73 5.57
C ALA A 71 -5.41 -21.92 4.69
N LYS A 72 -4.09 -22.13 4.54
CA LYS A 72 -3.41 -23.25 3.87
C LYS A 72 -4.37 -24.40 3.50
N LYS A 73 -4.90 -24.33 2.27
CA LYS A 73 -5.37 -25.47 1.49
C LYS A 73 -4.78 -25.36 0.11
#